data_AF-A0A6M0BRR2-F1
#
_entry.id   AF-A0A6M0BRR2-F1
#
_cell.length_a   1.000
_cell.length_b   1.000
_cell.length_c   1.000
_cell.angle_alpha   90.00
_cell.angle_beta   90.00
_cell.angle_gamma   90.00
#
_symmetry.space_group_name_H-M   'P 1'
#
loop_
_entity.id
_entity.type
_entity.pdbx_description
1 polymer ?
#
loop_
_entity_poly.entity_id
_entity_poly.type
_entity_poly.pdbx_seq_one_letter_code
_entity_poly.pdbx_strand_id
1 'polypeptide(L)'
;MNLPSFLWLWKIAAWSMGLSLFAYSLLAVTGGWMFFARHNKQKRPQWLRPFHYIIGGIMVFLVILLLAIGLVGTIGYYGNLGHSAHLPAGLTVVALVLVSAWSATQINSKQLWARSLHITTNIILLFSFATVSLTGWSVVQKYLP
;
A
#
# COMPACT_ATOMS: atom_id res chain seq x y z
N MET A 1 -14.70 -2.16 26.34
CA MET A 1 -14.74 -1.24 25.18
C MET A 1 -15.85 -1.71 24.25
N ASN A 2 -16.75 -0.81 23.83
CA ASN A 2 -17.74 -1.13 22.79
C ASN A 2 -17.05 -1.01 21.43
N LEU A 3 -16.34 -2.07 21.03
CA LEU A 3 -15.72 -2.12 19.71
C LEU A 3 -16.81 -2.31 18.65
N PRO A 4 -16.66 -1.74 17.43
CA PRO A 4 -17.51 -2.09 16.31
C PRO A 4 -17.51 -3.61 16.12
N SER A 5 -18.62 -4.17 15.67
CA SER A 5 -18.68 -5.60 15.41
C SER A 5 -17.55 -6.01 14.45
N PHE A 6 -17.04 -7.23 14.62
CA PHE A 6 -15.96 -7.75 13.79
C PHE A 6 -16.26 -7.60 12.28
N LEU A 7 -17.51 -7.82 11.89
CA LEU A 7 -17.99 -7.62 10.51
C LEU A 7 -17.90 -6.17 10.02
N TRP A 8 -18.07 -5.19 10.90
CA TRP A 8 -17.94 -3.77 10.54
C TRP A 8 -16.48 -3.39 10.29
N LEU A 9 -15.57 -3.79 11.19
CA LEU A 9 -14.12 -3.62 10.99
C LEU A 9 -13.65 -4.30 9.70
N TRP A 10 -14.17 -5.49 9.43
CA TRP A 10 -13.87 -6.23 8.20
C TRP A 10 -14.30 -5.50 6.93
N LYS A 11 -15.53 -4.94 6.89
CA LYS A 11 -16.00 -4.17 5.73
C LYS A 11 -15.08 -2.99 5.43
N ILE A 12 -14.65 -2.26 6.46
CA ILE A 12 -13.74 -1.13 6.29
C ILE A 12 -12.36 -1.60 5.81
N ALA A 13 -11.85 -2.71 6.35
CA ALA A 13 -10.60 -3.29 5.88
C ALA A 13 -10.68 -3.67 4.40
N ALA A 14 -11.77 -4.31 3.96
CA ALA A 14 -11.98 -4.68 2.56
C ALA A 14 -12.02 -3.45 1.63
N TRP A 15 -12.78 -2.41 1.99
CA TRP A 15 -12.82 -1.15 1.24
C TRP A 15 -11.47 -0.44 1.20
N SER A 16 -10.77 -0.39 2.34
CA SER A 16 -9.45 0.24 2.44
C SER A 16 -8.41 -0.50 1.60
N MET A 17 -8.49 -1.83 1.53
CA MET A 17 -7.65 -2.66 0.67
C MET A 17 -7.93 -2.38 -0.81
N GLY A 18 -9.21 -2.35 -1.21
CA GLY A 18 -9.60 -2.00 -2.58
C GLY A 18 -9.11 -0.61 -3.01
N LEU A 19 -9.28 0.39 -2.14
CA LEU A 19 -8.77 1.75 -2.36
C LEU A 19 -7.25 1.79 -2.45
N SER A 20 -6.55 0.97 -1.66
CA SER A 20 -5.09 0.86 -1.72
C SER A 20 -4.63 0.28 -3.06
N LEU A 21 -5.25 -0.79 -3.54
CA LEU A 21 -4.94 -1.36 -4.86
C LEU A 21 -5.25 -0.39 -6.01
N PHE A 22 -6.34 0.38 -5.89
CA PHE A 22 -6.68 1.42 -6.85
C PHE A 22 -5.64 2.56 -6.85
N ALA A 23 -5.29 3.09 -5.66
CA ALA A 23 -4.26 4.11 -5.53
C ALA A 23 -2.91 3.64 -6.05
N TYR A 24 -2.51 2.41 -5.74
CA TYR A 24 -1.30 1.78 -6.27
C TYR A 24 -1.32 1.69 -7.81
N SER A 25 -2.46 1.33 -8.41
CA SER A 25 -2.61 1.29 -9.86
C SER A 25 -2.50 2.67 -10.50
N LEU A 26 -3.12 3.70 -9.90
CA LEU A 26 -2.96 5.09 -10.33
C LEU A 26 -1.50 5.57 -10.22
N LEU A 27 -0.79 5.17 -9.17
CA LEU A 27 0.63 5.47 -9.01
C LEU A 27 1.48 4.79 -10.08
N ALA A 28 1.18 3.54 -10.44
CA ALA A 28 1.85 2.84 -11.52
C ALA A 28 1.63 3.54 -12.87
N VAL A 29 0.39 3.94 -13.19
CA VAL A 29 0.07 4.67 -14.42
C VAL A 29 0.78 6.02 -14.47
N THR A 30 0.69 6.82 -13.41
CA THR A 30 1.29 8.17 -13.36
C THR A 30 2.82 8.11 -13.32
N GLY A 31 3.40 7.14 -12.61
CA GLY A 31 4.84 6.86 -12.59
C GLY A 31 5.34 6.39 -13.95
N GLY A 32 4.62 5.47 -14.60
CA GLY A 32 4.90 4.99 -15.94
C GLY A 32 4.83 6.09 -16.99
N TRP A 33 3.83 6.98 -16.91
CA TRP A 33 3.76 8.16 -17.75
C TRP A 33 4.98 9.08 -17.55
N MET A 34 5.35 9.35 -16.31
CA MET A 34 6.54 10.18 -16.02
C MET A 34 7.83 9.55 -16.55
N PHE A 35 7.93 8.22 -16.51
CA PHE A 35 9.05 7.47 -17.09
C PHE A 35 9.07 7.58 -18.62
N PHE A 36 7.94 7.33 -19.28
CA PHE A 36 7.78 7.42 -20.74
C PHE A 36 8.05 8.83 -21.27
N ALA A 37 7.45 9.85 -20.67
CA ALA A 37 7.65 11.25 -21.07
C ALA A 37 9.13 11.65 -20.99
N ARG A 38 9.85 11.15 -19.98
CA ARG A 38 11.29 11.39 -19.84
C ARG A 38 12.08 10.69 -20.94
N HIS A 39 11.78 9.43 -21.24
CA HIS A 39 12.49 8.66 -22.25
C HIS A 39 12.33 9.27 -23.65
N ASN A 40 11.14 9.78 -23.94
CA ASN A 40 10.81 10.42 -25.23
C ASN A 40 11.10 11.93 -25.27
N LYS A 41 11.77 12.50 -24.25
CA LYS A 41 12.07 13.94 -24.13
C LYS A 41 10.82 14.84 -24.26
N GLN A 42 9.64 14.32 -23.92
CA GLN A 42 8.38 15.04 -23.95
C GLN A 42 8.22 15.91 -22.70
N LYS A 43 7.57 17.06 -22.85
CA LYS A 43 7.21 17.90 -21.70
C LYS A 43 6.17 17.16 -20.85
N ARG A 44 6.48 16.94 -19.57
CA ARG A 44 5.53 16.38 -18.62
C ARG A 44 4.48 17.45 -18.24
N PRO A 45 3.18 17.11 -18.16
CA PRO A 45 2.19 17.98 -17.55
C PRO A 45 2.59 18.39 -16.12
N GLN A 46 2.38 19.66 -15.77
CA GLN A 46 2.81 20.19 -14.47
C GLN A 46 2.05 19.56 -13.30
N TRP A 47 0.79 19.17 -13.49
CA TRP A 47 -0.07 18.55 -12.48
C TRP A 47 0.27 17.08 -12.18
N LEU A 48 0.98 16.39 -13.07
CA LEU A 48 1.18 14.94 -12.96
C LEU A 48 2.03 14.56 -11.74
N ARG A 49 3.06 15.34 -11.43
CA ARG A 49 3.91 15.13 -10.25
C ARG A 49 3.14 15.36 -8.95
N PRO A 50 2.52 16.54 -8.71
CA PRO A 50 1.78 16.75 -7.47
C PRO A 50 0.65 15.74 -7.30
N PHE A 51 -0.05 15.38 -8.38
CA PHE A 51 -1.06 14.32 -8.33
C PHE A 51 -0.45 12.98 -7.88
N HIS A 52 0.67 12.54 -8.47
CA HIS A 52 1.37 11.33 -8.04
C HIS A 52 1.79 11.38 -6.56
N TYR A 53 2.29 12.51 -6.06
CA TYR A 53 2.63 12.66 -4.64
C TYR A 53 1.41 12.60 -3.72
N ILE A 54 0.29 13.22 -4.10
CA ILE A 54 -0.96 13.20 -3.31
C ILE A 54 -1.50 11.78 -3.22
N ILE A 55 -1.59 11.07 -4.34
CA ILE A 55 -2.03 9.67 -4.34
C ILE A 55 -1.06 8.80 -3.52
N GLY A 56 0.24 9.09 -3.56
CA GLY A 56 1.25 8.42 -2.73
C GLY A 56 1.02 8.63 -1.24
N GLY A 57 0.69 9.85 -0.83
CA GLY A 57 0.31 10.17 0.56
C GLY A 57 -0.97 9.45 1.00
N ILE A 58 -1.99 9.42 0.14
CA ILE A 58 -3.24 8.68 0.38
C ILE A 58 -2.93 7.18 0.55
N MET A 59 -2.08 6.63 -0.31
CA MET A 59 -1.67 5.23 -0.22
C MET A 59 -0.99 4.89 1.11
N VAL A 60 -0.06 5.74 1.57
CA VAL A 60 0.60 5.56 2.88
C VAL A 60 -0.43 5.58 4.00
N PHE A 61 -1.36 6.54 3.99
CA PHE A 61 -2.43 6.63 4.98
C PHE A 61 -3.31 5.37 5.00
N LEU A 62 -3.78 4.92 3.83
CA LEU A 62 -4.64 3.73 3.72
C LEU A 62 -3.96 2.46 4.26
N VAL A 63 -2.66 2.28 3.98
CA VAL A 63 -1.90 1.10 4.42
C VAL A 63 -1.65 1.13 5.93
N ILE A 64 -1.42 2.29 6.52
CA ILE A 64 -1.32 2.44 7.99
C ILE A 64 -2.69 2.21 8.65
N LEU A 65 -3.76 2.72 8.06
CA LEU A 65 -5.13 2.48 8.53
C LEU A 65 -5.46 0.98 8.50
N LEU A 66 -5.11 0.28 7.42
CA LEU A 66 -5.27 -1.18 7.31
C LEU A 66 -4.52 -1.93 8.42
N LEU A 67 -3.27 -1.55 8.69
CA LEU A 67 -2.50 -2.13 9.79
C LEU A 67 -3.21 -1.91 11.13
N ALA A 68 -3.66 -0.69 11.40
CA ALA A 68 -4.36 -0.36 12.65
C ALA A 68 -5.65 -1.17 12.81
N ILE A 69 -6.49 -1.25 11.77
CA ILE A 69 -7.72 -2.05 11.78
C ILE A 69 -7.40 -3.54 11.98
N GLY A 70 -6.36 -4.05 11.31
CA GLY A 70 -5.91 -5.43 11.44
C GLY A 70 -5.48 -5.77 12.86
N LEU A 71 -4.66 -4.94 13.49
CA LEU A 71 -4.18 -5.14 14.86
C LEU A 71 -5.31 -5.04 15.89
N VAL A 72 -6.18 -4.03 15.77
CA VAL A 72 -7.35 -3.87 16.66
C VAL A 72 -8.30 -5.04 16.49
N GLY A 73 -8.52 -5.50 15.27
CA GLY A 73 -9.37 -6.65 14.96
C GLY A 73 -8.84 -7.96 15.56
N THR A 74 -7.55 -8.25 15.39
CA THR A 74 -6.97 -9.51 15.90
C THR A 74 -6.85 -9.50 17.42
N ILE A 75 -6.32 -8.43 18.02
CA ILE A 75 -6.19 -8.32 19.48
C ILE A 75 -7.58 -8.28 20.12
N GLY A 76 -8.51 -7.50 19.56
CA GLY A 76 -9.86 -7.36 20.11
C GLY A 76 -10.68 -8.66 20.06
N TYR A 77 -10.51 -9.47 19.02
CA TYR A 77 -11.26 -10.72 18.85
C TYR A 77 -10.58 -11.94 19.49
N TYR A 78 -9.26 -12.08 19.34
CA TYR A 78 -8.51 -13.27 19.80
C TYR A 78 -7.71 -13.04 21.09
N GLY A 79 -7.58 -11.79 21.56
CA GLY A 79 -6.71 -11.45 22.70
C GLY A 79 -5.21 -11.52 22.40
N ASN A 80 -4.83 -11.80 21.15
CA ASN A 80 -3.45 -11.87 20.68
C ASN A 80 -3.37 -11.52 19.18
N LEU A 81 -2.15 -11.35 18.65
CA LEU A 81 -1.94 -10.93 17.25
C LEU A 81 -2.31 -12.00 16.20
N GLY A 82 -2.57 -13.24 16.63
CA GLY A 82 -2.83 -14.39 15.78
C GLY A 82 -1.57 -14.95 15.11
N HIS A 83 -1.60 -16.23 14.78
CA HIS A 83 -0.57 -16.88 13.96
C HIS A 83 -1.12 -17.06 12.55
N SER A 84 -0.81 -16.14 11.64
CA SER A 84 -1.21 -16.24 10.23
C SER A 84 -0.10 -15.73 9.33
N ALA A 85 -0.04 -16.25 8.10
CA ALA A 85 0.84 -15.72 7.05
C ALA A 85 0.48 -14.28 6.65
N HIS A 86 -0.73 -13.81 7.00
CA HIS A 86 -1.21 -12.48 6.65
C HIS A 86 -0.49 -11.37 7.42
N LEU A 87 -0.20 -11.56 8.71
CA LEU A 87 0.50 -10.57 9.52
C LEU A 87 1.90 -10.22 8.96
N PRO A 88 2.82 -11.18 8.73
CA PRO A 88 4.12 -10.86 8.14
C PRO A 88 3.97 -10.28 6.73
N ALA A 89 3.05 -10.78 5.90
CA ALA A 89 2.80 -10.21 4.57
C ALA A 89 2.34 -8.74 4.65
N GLY A 90 1.45 -8.41 5.59
CA GLY A 90 0.98 -7.05 5.84
C GLY A 90 2.10 -6.12 6.31
N LEU A 91 2.93 -6.57 7.26
CA LEU A 91 4.08 -5.81 7.73
C LEU A 91 5.11 -5.57 6.61
N THR A 92 5.34 -6.56 5.74
CA THR A 92 6.19 -6.38 4.55
C THR A 92 5.63 -5.30 3.63
N VAL A 93 4.33 -5.30 3.34
CA VAL A 93 3.69 -4.25 2.52
C VAL A 93 3.84 -2.89 3.16
N VAL A 94 3.57 -2.75 4.47
CA VAL A 94 3.74 -1.47 5.20
C VAL A 94 5.18 -0.97 5.07
N ALA A 95 6.16 -1.82 5.36
CA ALA A 95 7.57 -1.45 5.27
C ALA A 95 7.97 -1.00 3.86
N LEU A 96 7.57 -1.75 2.83
CA LEU A 96 7.86 -1.42 1.43
C LEU A 96 7.17 -0.11 1.00
N VAL A 97 5.94 0.15 1.43
CA VAL A 97 5.24 1.43 1.15
C VAL A 97 5.99 2.60 1.78
N LEU A 98 6.45 2.46 3.03
CA LEU A 98 7.22 3.50 3.71
C LEU A 98 8.59 3.73 3.03
N VAL A 99 9.30 2.66 2.65
CA VAL A 99 10.57 2.77 1.89
C VAL A 99 10.35 3.43 0.53
N SER A 100 9.26 3.08 -0.16
CA SER A 100 8.87 3.69 -1.43
C SER A 100 8.58 5.19 -1.27
N ALA A 101 7.79 5.57 -0.27
CA ALA A 101 7.47 6.97 0.02
C ALA A 101 8.72 7.78 0.41
N TRP A 102 9.56 7.23 1.30
CA TRP A 102 10.82 7.86 1.71
C TRP A 102 11.74 8.07 0.51
N SER A 103 12.01 7.02 -0.27
CA SER A 103 12.87 7.12 -1.46
C SER A 103 12.32 8.11 -2.49
N ALA A 104 11.00 8.27 -2.62
CA ALA A 104 10.40 9.30 -3.49
C ALA A 104 10.76 10.73 -3.07
N THR A 105 10.89 11.01 -1.76
CA THR A 105 11.32 12.34 -1.26
C THR A 105 12.78 12.64 -1.54
N GLN A 106 13.58 11.59 -1.75
CA GLN A 106 15.01 11.69 -2.01
C GLN A 106 15.36 11.87 -3.50
N ILE A 107 14.39 11.77 -4.42
CA ILE A 107 14.64 11.86 -5.87
C ILE A 107 15.07 13.29 -6.26
N ASN A 108 16.37 13.44 -6.56
CA ASN A 108 16.96 14.67 -7.08
C ASN A 108 18.17 14.37 -7.99
N SER A 109 18.80 15.40 -8.57
CA SER A 109 19.94 15.23 -9.50
C SER A 109 21.22 14.74 -8.84
N LYS A 110 21.37 14.89 -7.52
CA LYS A 110 22.55 14.46 -6.74
C LYS A 110 22.42 13.02 -6.23
N GLN A 111 21.20 12.54 -6.03
CA GLN A 111 20.92 11.21 -5.47
C GLN A 111 20.31 10.29 -6.54
N LEU A 112 21.18 9.71 -7.38
CA LEU A 112 20.76 8.85 -8.49
C LEU A 112 20.14 7.52 -8.03
N TRP A 113 20.53 7.02 -6.85
CA TRP A 113 20.02 5.77 -6.28
C TRP A 113 18.53 5.83 -5.92
N ALA A 114 18.04 7.00 -5.48
CA ALA A 114 16.69 7.16 -4.91
C ALA A 114 15.58 6.74 -5.88
N ARG A 115 15.76 7.06 -7.16
CA ARG A 115 14.80 6.64 -8.19
C ARG A 115 14.81 5.14 -8.41
N SER A 116 15.99 4.53 -8.49
CA SER A 116 16.12 3.09 -8.70
C SER A 116 15.51 2.32 -7.53
N LEU A 117 15.79 2.75 -6.29
CA LEU A 117 15.18 2.17 -5.10
C LEU A 117 13.66 2.33 -5.11
N HIS A 118 13.15 3.53 -5.38
CA HIS A 118 11.70 3.76 -5.45
C HIS A 118 11.03 2.83 -6.47
N ILE A 119 11.54 2.75 -7.70
CA ILE A 119 10.95 1.91 -8.76
C ILE A 119 11.05 0.42 -8.39
N THR A 120 12.21 -0.04 -7.94
CA THR A 120 12.42 -1.44 -7.55
C THR A 120 11.50 -1.84 -6.40
N THR A 121 11.40 -1.01 -5.36
CA THR A 121 10.49 -1.22 -4.25
C THR A 121 9.03 -1.29 -4.72
N ASN A 122 8.63 -0.44 -5.68
CA ASN A 122 7.28 -0.51 -6.25
C ASN A 122 7.05 -1.80 -7.06
N ILE A 123 8.05 -2.33 -7.77
CA ILE A 123 7.92 -3.63 -8.45
C ILE A 123 7.74 -4.75 -7.43
N ILE A 124 8.53 -4.75 -6.34
CA ILE A 124 8.37 -5.74 -5.26
C ILE A 124 6.98 -5.60 -4.61
N LEU A 125 6.52 -4.36 -4.40
CA LEU A 125 5.18 -4.08 -3.85
C LEU A 125 4.05 -4.72 -4.66
N LEU A 126 4.18 -4.87 -5.98
CA LEU A 126 3.17 -5.55 -6.79
C LEU A 126 2.94 -6.98 -6.29
N PHE A 127 4.03 -7.73 -6.13
CA PHE A 127 3.99 -9.12 -5.65
C PHE A 127 3.58 -9.19 -4.18
N SER A 128 4.02 -8.23 -3.36
CA SER A 128 3.61 -8.14 -1.96
C SER A 128 2.11 -7.83 -1.82
N PHE A 129 1.54 -6.97 -2.67
CA PHE A 129 0.09 -6.70 -2.71
C PHE A 129 -0.71 -7.92 -3.13
N ALA A 130 -0.25 -8.66 -4.14
CA ALA A 130 -0.87 -9.93 -4.51
C ALA A 130 -0.85 -10.93 -3.33
N THR A 131 0.32 -11.09 -2.70
CA THR A 131 0.52 -12.02 -1.58
C THR A 131 -0.33 -11.65 -0.36
N VAL A 132 -0.35 -10.37 0.04
CA VAL A 132 -1.15 -9.92 1.19
C VAL A 132 -2.65 -10.03 0.90
N SER A 133 -3.08 -9.84 -0.35
CA SER A 133 -4.48 -10.03 -0.76
C SER A 133 -4.90 -11.50 -0.66
N LEU A 134 -4.06 -12.42 -1.14
CA LEU A 134 -4.32 -13.86 -1.07
C LEU A 134 -4.36 -14.37 0.37
N THR A 135 -3.38 -13.97 1.19
CA THR A 135 -3.37 -14.32 2.62
C THR A 135 -4.48 -13.62 3.40
N GLY A 136 -4.89 -12.43 2.98
CA GLY A 136 -6.03 -11.71 3.55
C GLY A 136 -7.33 -12.45 3.24
N TRP A 137 -7.52 -12.88 1.99
CA TRP A 137 -8.68 -13.69 1.59
C TRP A 137 -8.80 -14.96 2.43
N SER A 138 -7.71 -15.69 2.66
CA SER A 138 -7.76 -16.91 3.51
C SER A 138 -8.10 -16.61 4.97
N VAL A 139 -7.74 -15.43 5.48
CA VAL A 139 -8.20 -14.95 6.79
C VAL A 139 -9.69 -14.66 6.75
N VAL A 140 -10.19 -13.97 5.72
CA VAL A 140 -11.62 -13.64 5.55
C VAL A 140 -12.51 -14.88 5.53
N GLN A 141 -12.09 -15.93 4.83
CA GLN A 141 -12.87 -17.18 4.71
C GLN A 141 -13.19 -17.82 6.06
N LYS A 142 -12.41 -17.54 7.12
CA LYS A 142 -12.68 -18.06 8.47
C LYS A 142 -13.91 -17.43 9.14
N TYR A 143 -14.42 -16.34 8.60
CA TYR A 143 -15.52 -15.57 9.17
C TYR A 143 -16.77 -15.53 8.28
N LEU A 144 -16.72 -16.18 7.11
CA LEU A 144 -17.87 -16.38 6.25
C LEU A 144 -18.53 -17.73 6.62
N PRO A 145 -19.88 -17.80 6.66
CA PRO A 145 -20.61 -19.03 6.95
C PRO A 145 -20.50 -20.07 5.83
#